data_AF-A0A2D7T8M9-F1
#
_entry.id   AF-A0A2D7T8M9-F1
#
_cell.length_a   1.000
_cell.length_b   1.000
_cell.length_c   1.000
_cell.angle_alpha   90.00
_cell.angle_beta   90.00
_cell.angle_gamma   90.00
#
_symmetry.space_group_name_H-M   'P 1'
#
loop_
_entity.id
_entity.type
_entity.pdbx_description
1 polymer ?
#
loop_
_entity_poly.entity_id
_entity_poly.type
_entity_poly.pdbx_seq_one_letter_code
_entity_poly.pdbx_strand_id
1 'polypeptide(L)'
;MLQADRSIMRELANLQNRGERLGWGAGGRHALENNMKVVEREIATLQRKKRRREISENERRKRRAKSRVKTIGLIGYTNAGKSSLFQSMAGKPVLIENQLFSTLETTIGRMQKSPRILMVDTIGFVDNLPSVLLDAFNSTIKESIVCDLILLIIDGNDDKNEFIRKLETTLRELDGLKEPFEFDKLQTVITKSDLITDKKLNELFEIVKRYDLATPINTSSVNKSGILKLRQRILSQLYGKPVSIDVFPATENHHSSQSAIIANLHELGHIIKETKIDTLDTLRVTLWVDDAVLNRYLSKKGDQIIISEKTSEVVV
;
A
#
# COMPACT_ATOMS: atom_id res chain seq x y z
N MET A 1 20.26 0.68 -17.75
CA MET A 1 21.08 1.76 -18.30
C MET A 1 22.58 1.45 -18.22
N LEU A 2 23.22 1.42 -17.03
CA LEU A 2 24.68 1.18 -16.89
C LEU A 2 25.24 -0.14 -17.48
N GLN A 3 24.47 -1.24 -17.49
CA GLN A 3 24.93 -2.49 -18.12
C GLN A 3 24.88 -2.44 -19.66
N ALA A 4 23.93 -1.71 -20.23
CA ALA A 4 23.84 -1.48 -21.67
C ALA A 4 24.95 -0.52 -22.13
N ASP A 5 25.26 0.50 -21.34
CA ASP A 5 26.42 1.38 -21.60
C ASP A 5 27.74 0.60 -21.55
N ARG A 6 27.86 -0.42 -20.68
CA ARG A 6 29.05 -1.28 -20.61
C ARG A 6 29.25 -2.11 -21.88
N SER A 7 28.18 -2.67 -22.47
CA SER A 7 28.30 -3.44 -23.71
C SER A 7 28.63 -2.53 -24.90
N ILE A 8 27.98 -1.37 -24.99
CA ILE A 8 28.22 -0.36 -26.03
C ILE A 8 29.66 0.17 -25.95
N MET A 9 30.15 0.50 -24.75
CA MET A 9 31.55 0.96 -24.56
C MET A 9 32.59 -0.13 -24.90
N ARG A 10 32.28 -1.41 -24.66
CA ARG A 10 33.13 -2.54 -25.08
C ARG A 10 33.15 -2.71 -26.59
N GLU A 11 32.01 -2.51 -27.24
CA GLU A 11 31.87 -2.62 -28.69
C GLU A 11 32.57 -1.44 -29.40
N LEU A 12 32.43 -0.22 -28.87
CA LEU A 12 33.18 0.96 -29.32
C LEU A 12 34.70 0.79 -29.14
N ALA A 13 35.16 0.15 -28.05
CA ALA A 13 36.56 -0.21 -27.86
C ALA A 13 37.07 -1.17 -28.95
N ASN A 14 36.26 -2.17 -29.28
CA ASN A 14 36.58 -3.16 -30.31
C ASN A 14 36.55 -2.56 -31.72
N LEU A 15 35.73 -1.54 -31.96
CA LEU A 15 35.68 -0.79 -33.21
C LEU A 15 36.87 0.18 -33.35
N GLN A 16 37.29 0.85 -32.27
CA GLN A 16 38.52 1.65 -32.25
C GLN A 16 39.75 0.81 -32.61
N ASN A 17 39.79 -0.46 -32.17
CA ASN A 17 40.87 -1.41 -32.49
C ASN A 17 40.94 -1.79 -33.99
N ARG A 18 39.85 -1.62 -34.77
CA ARG A 18 39.87 -1.92 -36.21
C ARG A 18 40.44 -0.77 -37.07
N GLY A 19 40.73 0.39 -36.47
CA GLY A 19 41.14 1.61 -37.17
C GLY A 19 42.49 2.21 -36.77
N GLU A 20 43.38 1.51 -36.06
CA GLU A 20 44.62 2.13 -35.58
C GLU A 20 45.70 2.24 -36.65
N ARG A 21 45.85 3.47 -37.17
CA ARG A 21 47.13 4.02 -37.65
C ARG A 21 48.13 4.04 -36.49
N LEU A 22 49.35 3.60 -36.79
CA LEU A 22 50.52 3.53 -35.91
C LEU A 22 50.77 4.88 -35.20
N GLY A 23 50.69 4.91 -33.86
CA GLY A 23 51.19 6.02 -33.04
C GLY A 23 50.38 6.40 -31.78
N TRP A 24 49.10 6.02 -31.66
CA TRP A 24 48.22 6.49 -30.57
C TRP A 24 47.75 5.39 -29.58
N GLY A 25 48.09 4.12 -29.84
CA GLY A 25 47.47 2.97 -29.19
C GLY A 25 47.79 2.71 -27.71
N ALA A 26 48.82 3.34 -27.13
CA ALA A 26 49.16 3.14 -25.72
C ALA A 26 48.30 3.99 -24.76
N GLY A 27 48.05 5.27 -25.10
CA GLY A 27 47.28 6.18 -24.25
C GLY A 27 45.78 5.89 -24.22
N GLY A 28 45.21 5.51 -25.37
CA GLY A 28 43.78 5.19 -25.49
C GLY A 28 43.38 3.91 -24.74
N ARG A 29 44.20 2.85 -24.82
CA ARG A 29 43.95 1.57 -24.13
C ARG A 29 43.98 1.73 -22.61
N HIS A 30 45.00 2.42 -22.08
CA HIS A 30 45.09 2.67 -20.65
C HIS A 30 43.96 3.59 -20.14
N ALA A 31 43.57 4.62 -20.91
CA ALA A 31 42.42 5.46 -20.56
C ALA A 31 41.11 4.66 -20.53
N LEU A 32 40.89 3.77 -21.50
CA LEU A 32 39.67 2.96 -21.55
C LEU A 32 39.62 1.88 -20.47
N GLU A 33 40.76 1.21 -20.20
CA GLU A 33 40.88 0.26 -19.08
C GLU A 33 40.65 0.94 -17.73
N ASN A 34 41.17 2.15 -17.55
CA ASN A 34 40.93 2.94 -16.35
C ASN A 34 39.46 3.33 -16.20
N ASN A 35 38.82 3.77 -17.29
CA ASN A 35 37.38 4.06 -17.29
C ASN A 35 36.54 2.81 -17.01
N MET A 36 36.89 1.65 -17.59
CA MET A 36 36.23 0.37 -17.27
C MET A 36 36.39 0.01 -15.80
N LYS A 37 37.57 0.18 -15.20
CA LYS A 37 37.80 -0.04 -13.77
C LYS A 37 36.99 0.90 -12.89
N VAL A 38 36.80 2.16 -13.29
CA VAL A 38 35.93 3.12 -12.60
C VAL A 38 34.48 2.65 -12.65
N VAL A 39 33.97 2.30 -13.84
CA VAL A 39 32.60 1.79 -14.01
C VAL A 39 32.37 0.48 -13.23
N GLU A 40 33.35 -0.43 -13.20
CA GLU A 40 33.25 -1.67 -12.42
C GLU A 40 33.21 -1.42 -10.91
N ARG A 41 34.00 -0.46 -10.41
CA ARG A 41 33.93 -0.02 -9.01
C ARG A 41 32.59 0.63 -8.70
N GLU A 42 32.07 1.45 -9.61
CA GLU A 42 30.73 2.07 -9.50
C GLU A 42 29.66 0.98 -9.38
N ILE A 43 29.66 -0.01 -10.28
CA ILE A 43 28.73 -1.14 -10.29
C ILE A 43 28.84 -1.94 -8.99
N ALA A 44 30.05 -2.28 -8.55
CA ALA A 44 30.26 -3.01 -7.29
C ALA A 44 29.74 -2.22 -6.08
N THR A 45 29.91 -0.90 -6.08
CA THR A 45 29.41 -0.02 -5.02
C THR A 45 27.89 0.06 -5.03
N LEU A 46 27.27 0.19 -6.21
CA LEU A 46 25.82 0.17 -6.38
C LEU A 46 25.21 -1.18 -5.97
N GLN A 47 25.85 -2.30 -6.33
CA GLN A 47 25.42 -3.64 -5.90
C GLN A 47 25.50 -3.81 -4.38
N ARG A 48 26.56 -3.30 -3.73
CA ARG A 48 26.68 -3.29 -2.26
C ARG A 48 25.59 -2.42 -1.62
N LYS A 49 25.32 -1.23 -2.17
CA LYS A 49 24.22 -0.36 -1.71
C LYS A 49 22.86 -1.04 -1.84
N LYS A 50 22.61 -1.72 -2.98
CA LYS A 50 21.39 -2.51 -3.21
C LYS A 50 21.22 -3.61 -2.17
N ARG A 51 22.26 -4.43 -1.94
CA ARG A 51 22.22 -5.51 -0.93
C ARG A 51 21.96 -4.98 0.49
N ARG A 52 22.57 -3.84 0.86
CA ARG A 52 22.31 -3.20 2.16
C ARG A 52 20.86 -2.74 2.29
N ARG A 53 20.26 -2.17 1.23
CA ARG A 53 18.83 -1.83 1.21
C ARG A 53 17.95 -3.08 1.35
N GLU A 54 18.23 -4.14 0.60
CA GLU A 54 17.49 -5.41 0.70
C GLU A 54 17.53 -6.01 2.12
N ILE A 55 18.68 -5.97 2.80
CA ILE A 55 18.81 -6.43 4.19
C ILE A 55 17.98 -5.55 5.13
N SER A 56 18.10 -4.22 5.02
CA SER A 56 17.31 -3.27 5.82
C SER A 56 15.81 -3.45 5.61
N GLU A 57 15.37 -3.63 4.37
CA GLU A 57 13.98 -3.92 4.01
C GLU A 57 13.51 -5.26 4.58
N ASN A 58 14.34 -6.30 4.54
CA ASN A 58 14.01 -7.59 5.15
C ASN A 58 13.91 -7.51 6.67
N GLU A 59 14.80 -6.75 7.33
CA GLU A 59 14.68 -6.49 8.76
C GLU A 59 13.43 -5.69 9.11
N ARG A 60 13.09 -4.69 8.27
CA ARG A 60 11.87 -3.90 8.40
C ARG A 60 10.64 -4.76 8.19
N ARG A 61 10.64 -5.66 7.19
CA ARG A 61 9.60 -6.68 6.97
C ARG A 61 9.48 -7.64 8.15
N LYS A 62 10.59 -8.16 8.68
CA LYS A 62 10.61 -9.02 9.88
C LYS A 62 10.09 -8.29 11.12
N ARG A 63 10.43 -7.01 11.30
CA ARG A 63 9.88 -6.16 12.36
C ARG A 63 8.38 -5.89 12.16
N ARG A 64 7.92 -5.66 10.93
CA ARG A 64 6.49 -5.49 10.58
C ARG A 64 5.69 -6.77 10.86
N ALA A 65 6.19 -7.93 10.42
CA ALA A 65 5.61 -9.23 10.72
C ALA A 65 5.52 -9.48 12.24
N LYS A 66 6.53 -9.03 13.01
CA LYS A 66 6.49 -9.05 14.48
C LYS A 66 5.55 -7.99 15.09
N SER A 67 5.30 -6.86 14.44
CA SER A 67 4.54 -5.75 15.00
C SER A 67 3.02 -5.85 14.83
N ARG A 68 2.49 -6.86 14.12
CA ARG A 68 1.03 -7.05 13.86
C ARG A 68 0.32 -5.83 13.24
N VAL A 69 1.08 -4.86 12.73
CA VAL A 69 0.54 -3.62 12.16
C VAL A 69 0.18 -3.89 10.71
N LYS A 70 -1.11 -3.73 10.38
CA LYS A 70 -1.60 -3.92 9.01
C LYS A 70 -1.11 -2.80 8.10
N THR A 71 -0.89 -3.14 6.83
CA THR A 71 -0.30 -2.28 5.81
C THR A 71 -1.20 -2.21 4.58
N ILE A 72 -1.25 -1.02 3.96
CA ILE A 72 -1.99 -0.76 2.72
C ILE A 72 -1.05 -0.16 1.70
N GLY A 73 -0.95 -0.75 0.52
CA GLY A 73 -0.20 -0.23 -0.62
C GLY A 73 -1.10 0.54 -1.58
N LEU A 74 -0.69 1.74 -2.00
CA LEU A 74 -1.39 2.50 -3.03
C LEU A 74 -0.66 2.32 -4.36
N ILE A 75 -1.35 1.78 -5.36
CA ILE A 75 -0.86 1.62 -6.73
C ILE A 75 -1.79 2.30 -7.72
N GLY A 76 -1.28 2.68 -8.90
CA GLY A 76 -2.06 3.37 -9.93
C GLY A 76 -1.25 4.39 -10.69
N TYR A 77 -1.82 4.91 -11.78
CA TYR A 77 -1.12 5.83 -12.67
C TYR A 77 -0.83 7.20 -12.01
N THR A 78 0.15 7.92 -12.57
CA THR A 78 0.39 9.32 -12.23
C THR A 78 -0.88 10.12 -12.47
N ASN A 79 -1.14 11.11 -11.61
CA ASN A 79 -2.35 11.95 -11.65
C ASN A 79 -3.70 11.20 -11.43
N ALA A 80 -3.69 9.90 -11.12
CA ALA A 80 -4.89 9.16 -10.72
C ALA A 80 -5.41 9.53 -9.31
N GLY A 81 -4.89 10.58 -8.67
CA GLY A 81 -5.35 11.02 -7.35
C GLY A 81 -4.80 10.24 -6.14
N LYS A 82 -3.74 9.43 -6.31
CA LYS A 82 -3.13 8.64 -5.20
C LYS A 82 -2.73 9.49 -4.00
N SER A 83 -1.94 10.53 -4.23
CA SER A 83 -1.46 11.41 -3.17
C SER A 83 -2.59 12.19 -2.50
N SER A 84 -3.58 12.64 -3.26
CA SER A 84 -4.77 13.32 -2.72
C SER A 84 -5.61 12.38 -1.86
N LEU A 85 -5.77 11.12 -2.28
CA LEU A 85 -6.46 10.10 -1.50
C LEU A 85 -5.68 9.76 -0.23
N PHE A 86 -4.36 9.58 -0.35
CA PHE A 86 -3.47 9.34 0.77
C PHE A 86 -3.59 10.44 1.83
N GLN A 87 -3.54 11.71 1.41
CA GLN A 87 -3.69 12.84 2.32
C GLN A 87 -5.08 12.90 2.95
N SER A 88 -6.13 12.59 2.19
CA SER A 88 -7.51 12.54 2.68
C SER A 88 -7.73 11.43 3.72
N MET A 89 -6.96 10.35 3.62
CA MET A 89 -7.01 9.22 4.55
C MET A 89 -6.00 9.32 5.71
N ALA A 90 -4.97 10.16 5.59
CA ALA A 90 -3.92 10.29 6.58
C ALA A 90 -4.41 11.08 7.80
N GLY A 91 -4.01 10.63 9.00
CA GLY A 91 -4.38 11.31 10.24
C GLY A 91 -3.56 12.56 10.58
N LYS A 92 -2.49 12.82 9.83
CA LYS A 92 -1.63 14.01 9.94
C LYS A 92 -1.38 14.55 8.53
N PRO A 93 -1.22 15.88 8.37
CA PRO A 93 -0.84 16.44 7.08
C PRO A 93 0.51 15.86 6.68
N VAL A 94 0.53 15.13 5.57
CA VAL A 94 1.75 14.73 4.88
C VAL A 94 1.89 15.70 3.71
N LEU A 95 3.04 16.39 3.65
CA LEU A 95 3.36 17.24 2.50
C LEU A 95 3.55 16.35 1.29
N ILE A 96 2.60 16.38 0.37
CA ILE A 96 2.76 15.79 -0.96
C ILE A 96 2.53 16.91 -1.96
N GLU A 97 3.55 17.25 -2.74
CA GLU A 97 3.46 18.31 -3.74
C GLU A 97 2.64 17.83 -4.94
N ASN A 98 1.80 18.67 -5.51
CA ASN A 98 1.04 18.37 -6.74
C ASN A 98 1.92 18.61 -7.97
N GLN A 99 2.94 17.77 -8.16
CA GLN A 99 3.75 17.77 -9.37
C GLN A 99 3.62 16.40 -10.07
N LEU A 100 3.68 16.40 -11.41
CA LEU A 100 4.10 15.19 -12.13
C LEU A 100 5.43 14.77 -11.47
N PHE A 101 5.60 13.51 -11.07
CA PHE A 101 6.74 13.00 -10.26
C PHE A 101 6.73 13.23 -8.74
N SER A 102 5.60 13.65 -8.13
CA SER A 102 5.55 13.97 -6.69
C SER A 102 5.97 12.85 -5.73
N THR A 103 5.90 11.58 -6.15
CA THR A 103 6.38 10.44 -5.37
C THR A 103 7.46 9.68 -6.13
N LEU A 104 8.66 10.22 -6.20
CA LEU A 104 9.88 9.46 -6.56
C LEU A 104 10.42 8.65 -5.36
N GLU A 105 9.95 8.96 -4.14
CA GLU A 105 10.27 8.25 -2.90
C GLU A 105 9.00 7.62 -2.29
N THR A 106 9.14 6.45 -1.67
CA THR A 106 8.04 5.76 -0.97
C THR A 106 7.60 6.57 0.25
N THR A 107 6.36 7.05 0.26
CA THR A 107 5.81 7.79 1.42
C THR A 107 5.09 6.83 2.35
N ILE A 108 5.46 6.82 3.63
CA ILE A 108 4.79 5.98 4.63
C ILE A 108 4.06 6.87 5.62
N GLY A 109 2.74 6.69 5.70
CA GLY A 109 1.85 7.45 6.56
C GLY A 109 1.01 6.54 7.44
N ARG A 110 0.38 7.13 8.46
CA ARG A 110 -0.61 6.43 9.28
C ARG A 110 -2.01 6.85 8.84
N MET A 111 -2.86 5.88 8.56
CA MET A 111 -4.28 6.15 8.32
C MET A 111 -4.91 6.81 9.55
N GLN A 112 -5.87 7.70 9.36
CA GLN A 112 -6.58 8.35 10.44
C GLN A 112 -7.44 7.35 11.22
N LYS A 113 -7.49 7.54 12.55
CA LYS A 113 -8.18 6.70 13.55
C LYS A 113 -7.48 5.35 13.82
N SER A 114 -7.80 4.76 14.97
CA SER A 114 -7.39 3.39 15.36
C SER A 114 -8.12 2.36 14.46
N PRO A 115 -7.71 1.08 14.35
CA PRO A 115 -6.41 0.53 14.72
C PRO A 115 -5.29 1.15 13.88
N ARG A 116 -4.05 1.00 14.36
CA ARG A 116 -2.88 1.51 13.65
C ARG A 116 -2.71 0.77 12.31
N ILE A 117 -3.07 1.43 11.22
CA ILE A 117 -2.80 0.99 9.85
C ILE A 117 -1.75 1.91 9.21
N LEU A 118 -0.76 1.31 8.56
CA LEU A 118 0.24 2.03 7.77
C LEU A 118 -0.18 2.05 6.30
N MET A 119 -0.13 3.23 5.69
CA MET A 119 -0.33 3.41 4.26
C MET A 119 1.04 3.65 3.62
N VAL A 120 1.29 2.99 2.51
CA VAL A 120 2.50 3.10 1.70
C VAL A 120 2.07 3.66 0.35
N ASP A 121 2.41 4.92 0.09
CA ASP A 121 2.29 5.50 -1.25
C ASP A 121 3.55 5.17 -2.03
N THR A 122 3.38 4.52 -3.18
CA THR A 122 4.48 4.18 -4.09
C THR A 122 4.54 5.15 -5.27
N ILE A 123 5.64 5.06 -6.00
CA ILE A 123 5.77 5.72 -7.29
C ILE A 123 4.62 5.27 -8.18
N GLY A 124 3.91 6.22 -8.78
CA GLY A 124 2.83 5.93 -9.72
C GLY A 124 3.32 5.34 -11.03
N PHE A 125 2.49 4.51 -11.68
CA PHE A 125 2.73 4.13 -13.07
C PHE A 125 2.76 5.40 -13.94
N VAL A 126 3.84 5.62 -14.68
CA VAL A 126 3.91 6.71 -15.66
C VAL A 126 3.45 6.15 -17.01
N ASP A 127 2.65 6.91 -17.75
CA ASP A 127 2.27 6.56 -19.12
C ASP A 127 3.51 6.41 -20.01
N ASN A 128 3.47 5.44 -20.93
CA ASN A 128 4.54 5.14 -21.88
C ASN A 128 5.91 4.84 -21.26
N LEU A 129 5.96 4.25 -20.07
CA LEU A 129 7.21 3.71 -19.53
C LEU A 129 7.71 2.56 -20.41
N PRO A 130 8.94 2.63 -20.97
CA PRO A 130 9.55 1.50 -21.65
C PRO A 130 9.60 0.29 -20.71
N SER A 131 9.32 -0.92 -21.22
CA SER A 131 9.38 -2.18 -20.45
C SER A 131 10.70 -2.36 -19.68
N VAL A 132 11.80 -1.85 -20.22
CA VAL A 132 13.14 -1.87 -19.59
C VAL A 132 13.23 -1.00 -18.33
N LEU A 133 12.41 0.05 -18.22
CA LEU A 133 12.33 0.90 -17.03
C LEU A 133 11.35 0.33 -16.00
N LEU A 134 10.32 -0.42 -16.42
CA LEU A 134 9.44 -1.18 -15.52
C LEU A 134 10.22 -2.18 -14.65
N ASP A 135 11.30 -2.79 -15.17
CA ASP A 135 12.20 -3.65 -14.40
C ASP A 135 12.93 -2.94 -13.25
N ALA A 136 13.22 -1.65 -13.40
CA ALA A 136 13.75 -0.82 -12.32
C ALA A 136 12.66 -0.45 -11.30
N PHE A 137 11.42 -0.25 -11.75
CA PHE A 137 10.26 0.01 -10.88
C PHE A 137 9.73 -1.25 -10.18
N ASN A 138 10.00 -2.45 -10.71
CA ASN A 138 9.66 -3.74 -10.10
C ASN A 138 10.15 -3.83 -8.64
N SER A 139 11.29 -3.22 -8.30
CA SER A 139 11.76 -3.17 -6.92
C SER A 139 10.87 -2.31 -6.00
N THR A 140 10.27 -1.26 -6.53
CA THR A 140 9.44 -0.29 -5.77
C THR A 140 7.98 -0.74 -5.71
N ILE A 141 7.45 -1.27 -6.81
CA ILE A 141 6.11 -1.90 -6.84
C ILE A 141 6.10 -3.08 -5.85
N LYS A 142 7.21 -3.85 -5.75
CA LYS A 142 7.36 -4.92 -4.74
C LYS A 142 7.14 -4.47 -3.31
N GLU A 143 7.42 -3.23 -2.93
CA GLU A 143 7.15 -2.78 -1.55
C GLU A 143 5.65 -2.60 -1.30
N SER A 144 4.88 -2.16 -2.30
CA SER A 144 3.41 -2.10 -2.23
C SER A 144 2.75 -3.48 -2.32
N ILE A 145 3.28 -4.39 -3.13
CA ILE A 145 2.72 -5.74 -3.32
C ILE A 145 2.75 -6.57 -2.03
N VAL A 146 3.71 -6.31 -1.13
CA VAL A 146 3.84 -7.05 0.14
C VAL A 146 2.88 -6.51 1.22
N CYS A 147 2.05 -5.51 0.91
CA CYS A 147 1.05 -5.01 1.84
C CYS A 147 -0.09 -6.01 2.07
N ASP A 148 -0.72 -5.93 3.25
CA ASP A 148 -1.86 -6.77 3.60
C ASP A 148 -3.09 -6.49 2.73
N LEU A 149 -3.20 -5.26 2.21
CA LEU A 149 -4.21 -4.82 1.25
C LEU A 149 -3.60 -3.86 0.23
N ILE A 150 -4.08 -3.91 -1.01
CA ILE A 150 -3.63 -3.03 -2.09
C ILE A 150 -4.82 -2.27 -2.64
N LEU A 151 -4.70 -0.94 -2.70
CA LEU A 151 -5.67 -0.06 -3.32
C LEU A 151 -5.21 0.23 -4.75
N LEU A 152 -5.97 -0.26 -5.73
CA LEU A 152 -5.78 0.08 -7.14
C LEU A 152 -6.53 1.35 -7.46
N ILE A 153 -5.78 2.44 -7.62
CA ILE A 153 -6.32 3.78 -7.79
C ILE A 153 -6.39 4.11 -9.28
N ILE A 154 -7.59 4.35 -9.77
CA ILE A 154 -7.87 4.70 -11.17
C ILE A 154 -8.66 6.01 -11.21
N ASP A 155 -8.38 6.87 -12.19
CA ASP A 155 -9.11 8.12 -12.40
C ASP A 155 -10.47 7.82 -13.03
N GLY A 156 -11.57 8.20 -12.36
CA GLY A 156 -12.91 8.06 -12.92
C GLY A 156 -13.19 9.02 -14.08
N ASN A 157 -12.46 10.13 -14.16
CA ASN A 157 -12.63 11.13 -15.22
C ASN A 157 -12.05 10.66 -16.57
N ASP A 158 -11.15 9.68 -16.58
CA ASP A 158 -10.62 9.08 -17.82
C ASP A 158 -11.75 8.61 -18.75
N ASP A 159 -11.52 8.65 -20.06
CA ASP A 159 -12.43 8.00 -20.99
C ASP A 159 -12.43 6.49 -20.78
N LYS A 160 -13.46 5.81 -21.30
CA LYS A 160 -13.67 4.39 -21.08
C LYS A 160 -12.48 3.53 -21.57
N ASN A 161 -11.92 3.86 -22.73
CA ASN A 161 -10.85 3.07 -23.31
C ASN A 161 -9.57 3.24 -22.52
N GLU A 162 -9.30 4.47 -22.08
CA GLU A 162 -8.16 4.80 -21.24
C GLU A 162 -8.27 4.14 -19.86
N PHE A 163 -9.46 4.14 -19.25
CA PHE A 163 -9.73 3.42 -18.00
C PHE A 163 -9.43 1.93 -18.13
N ILE A 164 -9.95 1.29 -19.19
CA ILE A 164 -9.72 -0.13 -19.48
C ILE A 164 -8.23 -0.40 -19.69
N ARG A 165 -7.55 0.41 -20.50
CA ARG A 165 -6.12 0.29 -20.78
C ARG A 165 -5.30 0.33 -19.49
N LYS A 166 -5.55 1.31 -18.61
CA LYS A 166 -4.86 1.45 -17.32
C LYS A 166 -5.13 0.28 -16.39
N LEU A 167 -6.37 -0.19 -16.32
CA LEU A 167 -6.76 -1.36 -15.54
C LEU A 167 -6.02 -2.62 -16.04
N GLU A 168 -6.14 -2.94 -17.32
CA GLU A 168 -5.52 -4.13 -17.92
C GLU A 168 -3.99 -4.12 -17.82
N THR A 169 -3.38 -2.96 -18.03
CA THR A 169 -1.92 -2.83 -17.87
C THR A 169 -1.53 -3.12 -16.43
N THR A 170 -2.24 -2.53 -15.45
CA THR A 170 -1.90 -2.76 -14.04
C THR A 170 -2.09 -4.22 -13.64
N LEU A 171 -3.19 -4.86 -14.07
CA LEU A 171 -3.45 -6.27 -13.78
C LEU A 171 -2.38 -7.18 -14.40
N ARG A 172 -1.97 -6.91 -15.63
CA ARG A 172 -0.90 -7.65 -16.31
C ARG A 172 0.44 -7.53 -15.60
N GLU A 173 0.78 -6.33 -15.12
CA GLU A 173 2.02 -6.12 -14.36
C GLU A 173 1.98 -6.83 -13.00
N LEU A 174 0.81 -6.90 -12.36
CA LEU A 174 0.62 -7.67 -11.11
C LEU A 174 0.69 -9.18 -11.34
N ASP A 175 0.16 -9.68 -12.46
CA ASP A 175 0.22 -11.10 -12.83
C ASP A 175 1.61 -11.53 -13.31
N GLY A 176 2.34 -10.62 -13.97
CA GLY A 176 3.72 -10.84 -14.44
C GLY A 176 4.78 -10.89 -13.32
N LEU A 177 4.38 -10.78 -12.06
CA LEU A 177 5.27 -10.91 -10.92
C LEU A 177 5.76 -12.35 -10.75
N LYS A 178 6.98 -12.51 -10.23
CA LYS A 178 7.57 -13.84 -9.98
C LYS A 178 6.83 -14.67 -8.92
N GLU A 179 6.08 -14.02 -8.05
CA GLU A 179 5.29 -14.66 -7.00
C GLU A 179 3.81 -14.46 -7.35
N PRO A 180 2.96 -15.50 -7.22
CA PRO A 180 1.54 -15.40 -7.57
C PRO A 180 0.87 -14.32 -6.73
N PHE A 181 0.22 -13.38 -7.40
CA PHE A 181 -0.48 -12.29 -6.76
C PHE A 181 -1.88 -12.73 -6.32
N GLU A 182 -2.20 -12.56 -5.04
CA GLU A 182 -3.54 -12.82 -4.53
C GLU A 182 -4.47 -11.64 -4.84
N PHE A 183 -5.28 -11.77 -5.90
CA PHE A 183 -6.22 -10.73 -6.32
C PHE A 183 -7.29 -10.40 -5.26
N ASP A 184 -7.54 -11.28 -4.29
CA ASP A 184 -8.41 -11.03 -3.13
C ASP A 184 -7.93 -9.85 -2.27
N LYS A 185 -6.63 -9.54 -2.31
CA LYS A 185 -6.02 -8.39 -1.63
C LYS A 185 -6.15 -7.08 -2.42
N LEU A 186 -6.72 -7.12 -3.62
CA LEU A 186 -6.87 -5.96 -4.49
C LEU A 186 -8.24 -5.32 -4.32
N GLN A 187 -8.26 -4.05 -3.90
CA GLN A 187 -9.46 -3.24 -3.84
C GLN A 187 -9.35 -2.08 -4.84
N THR A 188 -10.19 -2.10 -5.87
CA THR A 188 -10.26 -1.01 -6.85
C THR A 188 -10.92 0.22 -6.24
N VAL A 189 -10.30 1.38 -6.44
CA VAL A 189 -10.77 2.69 -5.99
C VAL A 189 -10.83 3.63 -7.19
N ILE A 190 -12.05 4.06 -7.53
CA ILE A 190 -12.30 5.03 -8.60
C ILE A 190 -12.28 6.42 -7.98
N THR A 191 -11.28 7.22 -8.34
CA THR A 191 -11.12 8.59 -7.81
C THR A 191 -11.78 9.63 -8.71
N LYS A 192 -11.79 10.89 -8.27
CA LYS A 192 -12.40 12.03 -8.99
C LYS A 192 -13.86 11.78 -9.35
N SER A 193 -14.59 11.07 -8.48
CA SER A 193 -15.99 10.75 -8.71
C SER A 193 -16.90 11.99 -8.74
N ASP A 194 -16.39 13.14 -8.29
CA ASP A 194 -17.03 14.45 -8.41
C ASP A 194 -17.13 14.97 -9.86
N LEU A 195 -16.31 14.45 -10.78
CA LEU A 195 -16.26 14.91 -12.17
C LEU A 195 -17.11 14.06 -13.12
N ILE A 196 -17.80 13.03 -12.61
CA ILE A 196 -18.51 12.04 -13.45
C ILE A 196 -19.96 11.87 -13.04
N THR A 197 -20.78 11.50 -14.01
CA THR A 197 -22.21 11.20 -13.81
C THR A 197 -22.41 9.80 -13.25
N ASP A 198 -23.54 9.57 -12.58
CA ASP A 198 -23.92 8.24 -12.06
C ASP A 198 -23.98 7.18 -13.18
N LYS A 199 -24.37 7.59 -14.39
CA LYS A 199 -24.36 6.70 -15.57
C LYS A 199 -22.95 6.21 -15.90
N LYS A 200 -21.97 7.12 -15.97
CA LYS A 200 -20.57 6.76 -16.22
C LYS A 200 -20.02 5.92 -15.06
N LEU A 201 -20.36 6.27 -13.82
CA LEU A 201 -19.92 5.52 -12.66
C LEU A 201 -20.39 4.05 -12.69
N ASN A 202 -21.67 3.83 -13.01
CA ASN A 202 -22.22 2.48 -13.15
C ASN A 202 -21.55 1.69 -14.28
N GLU A 203 -21.24 2.35 -15.40
CA GLU A 203 -20.48 1.72 -16.49
C GLU A 203 -19.08 1.30 -16.04
N LEU A 204 -18.35 2.15 -15.31
CA LEU A 204 -17.03 1.80 -14.77
C LEU A 204 -17.12 0.65 -13.76
N PHE A 205 -18.19 0.57 -12.96
CA PHE A 205 -18.41 -0.53 -12.02
C PHE A 205 -18.58 -1.86 -12.75
N GLU A 206 -19.38 -1.89 -13.81
CA GLU A 206 -19.56 -3.07 -14.64
C GLU A 206 -18.26 -3.49 -15.34
N ILE A 207 -17.44 -2.52 -15.78
CA ILE A 207 -16.12 -2.82 -16.35
C ILE A 207 -15.26 -3.57 -15.32
N VAL A 208 -15.11 -3.04 -14.11
CA VAL A 208 -14.28 -3.65 -13.05
C VAL A 208 -14.80 -5.05 -12.69
N LYS A 209 -16.12 -5.22 -12.60
CA LYS A 209 -16.75 -6.50 -12.30
C LYS A 209 -16.47 -7.58 -13.34
N ARG A 210 -16.32 -7.22 -14.62
CA ARG A 210 -15.97 -8.18 -15.70
C ARG A 210 -14.58 -8.78 -15.55
N TYR A 211 -13.69 -8.16 -14.78
CA TYR A 211 -12.35 -8.70 -14.47
C TYR A 211 -12.34 -9.53 -13.17
N ASP A 212 -13.50 -9.92 -12.65
CA ASP A 212 -13.65 -10.70 -11.40
C ASP A 212 -13.00 -10.04 -10.17
N LEU A 213 -12.93 -8.70 -10.20
CA LEU A 213 -12.39 -7.91 -9.10
C LEU A 213 -13.49 -7.59 -8.07
N ALA A 214 -13.06 -7.37 -6.83
CA ALA A 214 -13.92 -6.85 -5.79
C ALA A 214 -14.65 -5.57 -6.22
N THR A 215 -15.90 -5.40 -5.76
CA THR A 215 -16.72 -4.23 -6.09
C THR A 215 -15.92 -2.95 -5.84
N PRO A 216 -15.81 -2.05 -6.85
CA PRO A 216 -15.02 -0.84 -6.70
C PRO A 216 -15.66 0.12 -5.71
N ILE A 217 -14.82 0.91 -5.04
CA ILE A 217 -15.27 2.02 -4.21
C ILE A 217 -14.95 3.32 -4.95
N ASN A 218 -15.96 4.16 -5.16
CA ASN A 218 -15.76 5.49 -5.71
C ASN A 218 -15.46 6.50 -4.60
N THR A 219 -14.54 7.41 -4.87
CA THR A 219 -14.13 8.45 -3.92
C THR A 219 -13.86 9.76 -4.63
N SER A 220 -14.00 10.85 -3.90
CA SER A 220 -13.47 12.14 -4.29
C SER A 220 -12.73 12.78 -3.13
N SER A 221 -11.49 13.20 -3.39
CA SER A 221 -10.67 13.91 -2.40
C SER A 221 -11.12 15.37 -2.22
N VAL A 222 -11.86 15.93 -3.18
CA VAL A 222 -12.32 17.33 -3.17
C VAL A 222 -13.49 17.48 -2.19
N ASN A 223 -14.54 16.67 -2.36
CA ASN A 223 -15.73 16.71 -1.51
C ASN A 223 -15.69 15.66 -0.37
N LYS A 224 -14.63 14.86 -0.29
CA LYS A 224 -14.45 13.75 0.68
C LYS A 224 -15.53 12.67 0.61
N SER A 225 -16.28 12.59 -0.49
CA SER A 225 -17.26 11.54 -0.70
C SER A 225 -16.58 10.17 -0.83
N GLY A 226 -17.24 9.12 -0.34
CA GLY A 226 -16.75 7.75 -0.42
C GLY A 226 -15.55 7.41 0.48
N ILE A 227 -14.86 8.38 1.09
CA ILE A 227 -13.69 8.13 1.95
C ILE A 227 -14.06 7.30 3.19
N LEU A 228 -15.22 7.58 3.80
CA LEU A 228 -15.71 6.81 4.95
C LEU A 228 -16.00 5.35 4.57
N LYS A 229 -16.67 5.15 3.43
CA LYS A 229 -17.00 3.84 2.87
C LYS A 229 -15.73 3.05 2.53
N LEU A 230 -14.75 3.71 1.91
CA LEU A 230 -13.43 3.12 1.64
C LEU A 230 -12.75 2.68 2.94
N ARG A 231 -12.77 3.53 3.98
CA ARG A 231 -12.17 3.17 5.28
C ARG A 231 -12.85 1.95 5.92
N GLN A 232 -14.18 1.88 5.87
CA GLN A 232 -14.92 0.72 6.39
C GLN A 232 -14.57 -0.55 5.60
N ARG A 233 -14.48 -0.46 4.27
CA ARG A 233 -14.08 -1.58 3.40
C ARG A 233 -12.68 -2.08 3.70
N ILE A 234 -11.75 -1.15 3.93
CA ILE A 234 -10.37 -1.45 4.35
C ILE A 234 -10.37 -2.20 5.69
N LEU A 235 -11.10 -1.68 6.69
CA LEU A 235 -11.16 -2.31 8.01
C LEU A 235 -11.77 -3.72 7.93
N SER A 236 -12.82 -3.90 7.13
CA SER A 236 -13.46 -5.21 6.98
C SER A 236 -12.59 -6.22 6.24
N GLN A 237 -11.80 -5.80 5.24
CA GLN A 237 -10.84 -6.70 4.58
C GLN A 237 -9.65 -7.05 5.50
N LEU A 238 -9.14 -6.09 6.27
CA LEU A 238 -7.93 -6.31 7.10
C LEU A 238 -8.19 -7.02 8.43
N TYR A 239 -9.34 -6.78 9.05
CA TYR A 239 -9.69 -7.28 10.38
C TYR A 239 -10.94 -8.17 10.40
N GLY A 240 -11.64 -8.30 9.27
CA GLY A 240 -12.89 -9.05 9.19
C GLY A 240 -14.09 -8.28 9.75
N LYS A 241 -15.08 -9.04 10.22
CA LYS A 241 -16.31 -8.48 10.78
C LYS A 241 -16.06 -7.85 12.16
N PRO A 242 -16.73 -6.73 12.50
CA PRO A 242 -16.66 -6.18 13.83
C PRO A 242 -17.12 -7.19 14.88
N VAL A 243 -16.53 -7.08 16.07
CA VAL A 243 -16.86 -7.90 17.23
C VAL A 243 -17.58 -7.02 18.25
N SER A 244 -18.67 -7.51 18.80
CA SER A 244 -19.34 -6.91 19.95
C SER A 244 -18.90 -7.61 21.23
N ILE A 245 -18.48 -6.81 22.20
CA ILE A 245 -17.95 -7.26 23.48
C ILE A 245 -18.75 -6.60 24.60
N ASP A 246 -19.20 -7.39 25.55
CA ASP A 246 -19.81 -6.92 26.80
C ASP A 246 -18.75 -6.82 27.90
N VAL A 247 -18.64 -5.62 28.48
CA VAL A 247 -17.71 -5.28 29.55
C VAL A 247 -18.49 -5.11 30.85
N PHE A 248 -18.25 -6.02 31.79
CA PHE A 248 -18.92 -6.02 33.09
C PHE A 248 -18.26 -5.06 34.08
N PRO A 249 -19.02 -4.51 35.04
CA PRO A 249 -18.47 -3.64 36.08
C PRO A 249 -17.42 -4.37 36.93
N ALA A 250 -16.56 -3.59 37.60
CA ALA A 250 -15.56 -4.13 38.51
C ALA A 250 -16.26 -4.82 39.71
N THR A 251 -15.84 -6.03 40.04
CA THR A 251 -16.31 -6.79 41.22
C THR A 251 -15.14 -7.08 42.15
N GLU A 252 -15.37 -7.68 43.33
CA GLU A 252 -14.29 -8.04 44.27
C GLU A 252 -13.19 -8.92 43.62
N ASN A 253 -13.54 -9.68 42.58
CA ASN A 253 -12.61 -10.52 41.83
C ASN A 253 -11.89 -9.78 40.67
N HIS A 254 -12.32 -8.57 40.29
CA HIS A 254 -11.85 -7.85 39.11
C HIS A 254 -11.59 -6.36 39.37
N HIS A 255 -10.32 -5.96 39.38
CA HIS A 255 -9.88 -4.63 39.83
C HIS A 255 -9.83 -3.56 38.72
N SER A 256 -10.15 -3.91 37.46
CA SER A 256 -10.08 -2.95 36.36
C SER A 256 -11.41 -2.21 36.21
N SER A 257 -11.38 -0.87 36.24
CA SER A 257 -12.55 -0.07 35.90
C SER A 257 -12.93 -0.30 34.43
N GLN A 258 -14.22 -0.20 34.12
CA GLN A 258 -14.71 -0.28 32.74
C GLN A 258 -14.05 0.78 31.85
N SER A 259 -13.76 1.97 32.40
CA SER A 259 -13.04 3.05 31.73
C SER A 259 -11.63 2.63 31.29
N ALA A 260 -10.90 1.90 32.16
CA ALA A 260 -9.56 1.40 31.82
C ALA A 260 -9.62 0.30 30.75
N ILE A 261 -10.66 -0.54 30.76
CA ILE A 261 -10.87 -1.56 29.74
C ILE A 261 -11.17 -0.90 28.39
N ILE A 262 -12.07 0.09 28.37
CA ILE A 262 -12.40 0.85 27.17
C ILE A 262 -11.16 1.57 26.61
N ALA A 263 -10.36 2.21 27.46
CA ALA A 263 -9.12 2.85 27.03
C ALA A 263 -8.16 1.86 26.35
N ASN A 264 -7.97 0.66 26.92
CA ASN A 264 -7.18 -0.38 26.28
C ASN A 264 -7.80 -0.86 24.96
N LEU A 265 -9.13 -0.99 24.87
CA LEU A 265 -9.80 -1.38 23.62
C LEU A 265 -9.60 -0.32 22.50
N HIS A 266 -9.57 0.98 22.85
CA HIS A 266 -9.21 2.05 21.91
C HIS A 266 -7.77 1.94 21.39
N GLU A 267 -6.84 1.44 22.20
CA GLU A 267 -5.47 1.19 21.77
C GLU A 267 -5.34 -0.06 20.88
N LEU A 268 -6.15 -1.08 21.14
CA LEU A 268 -6.10 -2.36 20.44
C LEU A 268 -6.90 -2.37 19.12
N GLY A 269 -7.93 -1.54 19.00
CA GLY A 269 -8.88 -1.57 17.87
C GLY A 269 -9.59 -0.25 17.57
N HIS A 270 -10.45 -0.25 16.53
CA HIS A 270 -11.35 0.86 16.21
C HIS A 270 -12.71 0.63 16.84
N ILE A 271 -13.06 1.40 17.85
CA ILE A 271 -14.40 1.35 18.43
C ILE A 271 -15.40 2.03 17.48
N ILE A 272 -16.46 1.31 17.15
CA ILE A 272 -17.57 1.75 16.30
C ILE A 272 -18.65 2.38 17.16
N LYS A 273 -19.02 1.70 18.25
CA LYS A 273 -20.14 2.07 19.11
C LYS A 273 -19.88 1.59 20.53
N GLU A 274 -20.25 2.44 21.47
CA GLU A 274 -20.31 2.13 22.90
C GLU A 274 -21.77 2.33 23.33
N THR A 275 -22.39 1.32 23.92
CA THR A 275 -23.78 1.37 24.38
C THR A 275 -23.84 0.87 25.80
N LYS A 276 -24.45 1.65 26.69
CA LYS A 276 -24.72 1.22 28.06
C LYS A 276 -25.99 0.37 28.08
N ILE A 277 -25.93 -0.79 28.73
CA ILE A 277 -27.07 -1.69 28.91
C ILE A 277 -27.50 -1.57 30.37
N ASP A 278 -28.59 -0.84 30.60
CA ASP A 278 -29.04 -0.37 31.92
C ASP A 278 -29.42 -1.51 32.89
N THR A 279 -29.66 -2.73 32.43
CA THR A 279 -30.09 -3.85 33.29
C THR A 279 -28.98 -4.40 34.19
N LEU A 280 -27.70 -4.16 33.87
CA LEU A 280 -26.54 -4.74 34.59
C LEU A 280 -25.34 -3.79 34.75
N ASP A 281 -25.52 -2.49 34.45
CA ASP A 281 -24.41 -1.52 34.33
C ASP A 281 -23.30 -1.97 33.35
N THR A 282 -23.67 -2.84 32.40
CA THR A 282 -22.78 -3.44 31.42
C THR A 282 -22.58 -2.49 30.25
N LEU A 283 -21.34 -2.41 29.75
CA LEU A 283 -21.00 -1.63 28.56
C LEU A 283 -20.79 -2.56 27.37
N ARG A 284 -21.62 -2.41 26.34
CA ARG A 284 -21.44 -3.10 25.06
C ARG A 284 -20.59 -2.24 24.13
N VAL A 285 -19.46 -2.78 23.71
CA VAL A 285 -18.50 -2.13 22.83
C VAL A 285 -18.41 -2.93 21.54
N THR A 286 -18.75 -2.31 20.42
CA THR A 286 -18.54 -2.89 19.08
C THR A 286 -17.27 -2.30 18.49
N LEU A 287 -16.32 -3.14 18.07
CA LEU A 287 -15.03 -2.70 17.55
C LEU A 287 -14.46 -3.60 16.44
N TRP A 288 -13.61 -3.04 15.60
CA TRP A 288 -12.67 -3.82 14.76
C TRP A 288 -11.37 -4.04 15.51
N VAL A 289 -10.98 -5.30 15.65
CA VAL A 289 -9.76 -5.72 16.34
C VAL A 289 -9.24 -7.01 15.69
N ASP A 290 -7.92 -7.20 15.71
CA ASP A 290 -7.32 -8.44 15.23
C ASP A 290 -7.68 -9.59 16.18
N ASP A 291 -8.21 -10.70 15.64
CA ASP A 291 -8.67 -11.86 16.42
C ASP A 291 -7.57 -12.41 17.36
N ALA A 292 -6.31 -12.44 16.93
CA ALA A 292 -5.19 -12.92 17.74
C ALA A 292 -4.74 -11.92 18.81
N VAL A 293 -5.02 -10.63 18.63
CA VAL A 293 -4.84 -9.61 19.68
C VAL A 293 -5.97 -9.70 20.69
N LEU A 294 -7.22 -9.81 20.22
CA LEU A 294 -8.40 -9.91 21.07
C LEU A 294 -8.34 -11.14 21.98
N ASN A 295 -8.08 -12.32 21.42
CA ASN A 295 -8.01 -13.57 22.20
C ASN A 295 -6.95 -13.51 23.30
N ARG A 296 -5.79 -12.87 23.02
CA ARG A 296 -4.73 -12.66 24.02
C ARG A 296 -5.12 -11.65 25.10
N TYR A 297 -5.95 -10.67 24.76
CA TYR A 297 -6.46 -9.70 25.73
C TYR A 297 -7.52 -10.34 26.63
N LEU A 298 -8.45 -11.10 26.06
CA LEU A 298 -9.48 -11.84 26.78
C LEU A 298 -8.88 -12.85 27.76
N SER A 299 -7.84 -13.60 27.35
CA SER A 299 -7.18 -14.57 28.22
C SER A 299 -6.55 -13.95 29.48
N LYS A 300 -6.31 -12.63 29.50
CA LYS A 300 -5.77 -11.91 30.66
C LYS A 300 -6.84 -11.30 31.56
N LYS A 301 -8.06 -11.12 31.05
CA LYS A 301 -9.17 -10.43 31.74
C LYS A 301 -10.24 -11.38 32.27
N GLY A 302 -10.22 -12.65 31.87
CA GLY A 302 -11.14 -13.67 32.37
C GLY A 302 -12.58 -13.31 32.05
N ASP A 303 -13.48 -13.52 33.01
CA ASP A 303 -14.93 -13.42 32.82
C ASP A 303 -15.46 -11.97 32.84
N GLN A 304 -14.58 -10.98 33.10
CA GLN A 304 -14.97 -9.56 33.09
C GLN A 304 -15.34 -9.05 31.68
N ILE A 305 -14.98 -9.80 30.63
CA ILE A 305 -15.19 -9.43 29.24
C ILE A 305 -15.71 -10.65 28.47
N ILE A 306 -16.89 -10.55 27.87
CA ILE A 306 -17.50 -11.63 27.10
C ILE A 306 -17.77 -11.16 25.67
N ILE A 307 -17.45 -11.99 24.68
CA ILE A 307 -17.85 -11.74 23.29
C ILE A 307 -19.33 -12.05 23.15
N SER A 308 -20.14 -11.06 22.82
CA SER A 308 -21.59 -11.21 22.67
C SER A 308 -21.94 -11.75 21.29
N GLU A 309 -21.41 -11.13 20.22
CA GLU A 309 -21.72 -11.48 18.82
C GLU A 309 -20.61 -11.00 17.86
N LYS A 310 -20.39 -11.73 16.75
CA LYS A 310 -19.71 -11.19 15.56
C LYS A 310 -20.77 -10.62 14.63
N THR A 311 -20.82 -9.30 14.47
CA THR A 311 -21.90 -8.62 13.74
C THR A 311 -21.81 -8.87 12.24
N SER A 312 -22.93 -9.25 11.61
CA SER A 312 -22.94 -9.70 10.21
C SER A 312 -22.73 -8.60 9.18
N GLU A 313 -23.05 -7.34 9.48
CA GLU A 313 -22.91 -6.21 8.55
C GLU A 313 -23.04 -4.91 9.35
N VAL A 314 -22.14 -3.94 9.11
CA VAL A 314 -22.37 -2.54 9.50
C VAL A 314 -23.03 -1.87 8.31
N VAL A 315 -24.36 -1.92 8.25
CA VAL A 315 -25.13 -1.09 7.32
C VAL A 315 -25.16 0.31 7.91
N VAL A 316 -24.39 1.23 7.33
CA VAL A 316 -24.53 2.69 7.49
C VAL A 316 -24.43 3.33 6.12
#